data_AF-A0A8H7STM9-F1
#
_entry.id   AF-A0A8H7STM9-F1
#
_cell.length_a   1.000
_cell.length_b   1.000
_cell.length_c   1.000
_cell.angle_alpha   90.00
_cell.angle_beta   90.00
_cell.angle_gamma   90.00
#
_symmetry.space_group_name_H-M   'P 1'
#
loop_
_entity.id
_entity.type
_entity.pdbx_description
1 polymer ?
#
loop_
_entity_poly.entity_id
_entity_poly.type
_entity_poly.pdbx_seq_one_letter_code
_entity_poly.pdbx_strand_id
1 'polypeptide(L)'
;RTLTTLANAPLQFKDVKRLFYSINHTKPRNFKVLYYKTLSRNHILDISDTTPGSPLMLLTNNVRTNIIESFKGPEFDKRELENLVKLVKNMKTTNRGLKTALNQLKLITKKDSDTTTSTSVLKFILKKHLEEAHLFEIPLINSFSECDYVVKFWGPLVEKGFKNTSIIPHWGDTFPGSLLTLGIRMKMDLRLIAIDKNQFEDHGYGEVAKQGSVPKYFKDKRKAVIACKALLNSIITSNAIDQEKESVFIPYLIVMGFEMHLYVVHLKSNHFYITQKVKSIAFPSRLADFGEESIELANGLLDLVVNDV
;
A
#
# COMPACT_ATOMS: atom_id res chain seq x y z
N ARG A 1 10.61 -44.04 -5.26
CA ARG A 1 11.65 -43.98 -4.22
C ARG A 1 11.22 -42.95 -3.18
N THR A 2 10.85 -43.47 -2.04
CA THR A 2 10.78 -42.93 -0.67
C THR A 2 10.86 -41.40 -0.46
N LEU A 3 9.78 -40.87 0.11
CA LEU A 3 9.73 -39.68 0.95
C LEU A 3 10.77 -39.79 2.07
N THR A 4 11.82 -38.97 2.04
CA THR A 4 12.68 -38.68 3.20
C THR A 4 13.63 -37.54 2.86
N THR A 5 13.21 -36.31 3.13
CA THR A 5 14.09 -35.18 3.54
C THR A 5 13.22 -33.94 3.83
N LEU A 6 12.54 -33.96 4.97
CA LEU A 6 12.02 -32.76 5.64
C LEU A 6 12.77 -32.49 6.96
N ALA A 7 13.98 -33.06 7.11
CA ALA A 7 14.71 -33.04 8.38
C ALA A 7 15.73 -31.90 8.50
N ASN A 8 16.01 -31.12 7.45
CA ASN A 8 17.03 -30.07 7.45
C ASN A 8 16.49 -28.70 7.00
N ALA A 9 15.24 -28.36 7.37
CA ALA A 9 14.87 -26.95 7.37
C ALA A 9 15.66 -26.26 8.50
N PRO A 10 16.39 -25.16 8.23
CA PRO A 10 17.11 -24.46 9.29
C PRO A 10 16.15 -24.09 10.42
N LEU A 11 16.64 -24.04 11.66
CA LEU A 11 15.93 -23.66 12.89
C LEU A 11 15.19 -22.29 12.82
N GLN A 12 15.26 -21.60 11.68
CA GLN A 12 14.82 -20.23 11.38
C GLN A 12 13.30 -19.99 11.39
N PHE A 13 12.44 -21.02 11.47
CA PHE A 13 10.97 -20.82 11.37
C PHE A 13 10.10 -21.54 12.42
N LYS A 14 10.66 -21.99 13.56
CA LYS A 14 9.85 -22.53 14.67
C LYS A 14 8.88 -21.52 15.32
N ASP A 15 8.95 -20.24 14.93
CA ASP A 15 8.16 -19.14 15.51
C ASP A 15 6.78 -18.90 14.86
N VAL A 16 6.25 -19.84 14.07
CA VAL A 16 4.85 -19.80 13.60
C VAL A 16 3.88 -19.55 14.77
N LYS A 17 4.12 -20.19 15.92
CA LYS A 17 3.32 -19.98 17.14
C LYS A 17 3.30 -18.52 17.61
N ARG A 18 4.36 -17.73 17.41
CA ARG A 18 4.41 -16.32 17.84
C ARG A 18 3.54 -15.40 16.99
N LEU A 19 3.39 -15.66 15.69
CA LEU A 19 2.43 -14.91 14.86
C LEU A 19 0.99 -15.17 15.32
N PHE A 20 0.65 -16.42 15.67
CA PHE A 20 -0.69 -16.80 16.13
C PHE A 20 -1.12 -16.07 17.42
N TYR A 21 -0.23 -15.97 18.43
CA TYR A 21 -0.53 -15.28 19.69
C TYR A 21 -0.74 -13.76 19.55
N SER A 22 -0.39 -13.19 18.40
CA SER A 22 -0.52 -11.76 18.13
C SER A 22 -1.92 -11.36 17.63
N ILE A 23 -2.66 -12.30 17.04
CA ILE A 23 -3.91 -12.02 16.32
C ILE A 23 -5.12 -12.39 17.19
N ASN A 24 -5.03 -13.45 17.98
CA ASN A 24 -6.12 -13.95 18.82
C ASN A 24 -5.82 -13.66 20.29
N HIS A 25 -6.68 -12.87 20.94
CA HIS A 25 -7.15 -12.96 22.33
C HIS A 25 -7.64 -11.57 22.81
N THR A 26 -8.92 -11.51 23.22
CA THR A 26 -9.68 -10.36 23.74
C THR A 26 -10.01 -9.25 22.73
N LYS A 27 -11.24 -8.71 22.77
CA LYS A 27 -11.57 -7.45 22.07
C LYS A 27 -10.72 -6.35 22.72
N PRO A 28 -9.64 -5.87 22.08
CA PRO A 28 -8.78 -4.89 22.72
C PRO A 28 -9.57 -3.59 22.90
N ARG A 29 -9.50 -2.99 24.10
CA ARG A 29 -10.04 -1.64 24.32
C ARG A 29 -9.21 -0.58 23.59
N ASN A 30 -7.96 -0.90 23.24
CA ASN A 30 -7.03 0.01 22.57
C ASN A 30 -6.24 -0.71 21.47
N PHE A 31 -6.68 -0.56 20.22
CA PHE A 31 -6.05 -1.17 19.05
C PHE A 31 -4.64 -0.62 18.77
N LYS A 32 -4.35 0.62 19.16
CA LYS A 32 -3.02 1.24 19.01
C LYS A 32 -1.98 0.55 19.90
N VAL A 33 -2.32 0.31 21.17
CA VAL A 33 -1.45 -0.46 22.08
C VAL A 33 -1.27 -1.89 21.60
N LEU A 34 -2.33 -2.52 21.08
CA LEU A 34 -2.23 -3.87 20.52
C LEU A 34 -1.33 -3.89 19.28
N TYR A 35 -1.42 -2.89 18.40
CA TYR A 35 -0.53 -2.71 17.26
C TYR A 35 0.94 -2.70 17.70
N TYR A 36 1.31 -1.86 18.67
CA TYR A 36 2.69 -1.79 19.16
C TYR A 36 3.19 -3.10 19.77
N LYS A 37 2.35 -3.76 20.59
CA LYS A 37 2.69 -5.07 21.17
C LYS A 37 2.89 -6.13 20.09
N THR A 38 2.01 -6.15 19.08
CA THR A 38 2.09 -7.06 17.94
C THR A 38 3.39 -6.86 17.17
N LEU A 39 3.73 -5.61 16.81
CA LEU A 39 4.95 -5.29 16.07
C LEU A 39 6.20 -5.65 16.87
N SER A 40 6.25 -5.27 18.16
CA SER A 40 7.39 -5.56 19.04
C SER A 40 7.65 -7.07 19.18
N ARG A 41 6.59 -7.87 19.36
CA ARG A 41 6.67 -9.35 19.42
C ARG A 41 7.10 -9.99 18.10
N ASN A 42 6.98 -9.23 17.01
CA ASN A 42 7.37 -9.67 15.67
C ASN A 42 8.68 -9.01 15.21
N HIS A 43 9.40 -8.33 16.10
CA HIS A 43 10.66 -7.64 15.79
C HIS A 43 10.50 -6.62 14.65
N ILE A 44 9.34 -5.95 14.59
CA ILE A 44 9.05 -4.91 13.62
C ILE A 44 9.06 -3.55 14.33
N LEU A 45 9.80 -2.59 13.80
CA LEU A 45 9.76 -1.19 14.22
C LEU A 45 9.02 -0.34 13.17
N ASP A 46 7.97 0.37 13.58
CA ASP A 46 7.31 1.35 12.73
C ASP A 46 8.00 2.71 12.89
N ILE A 47 8.82 3.08 11.91
CA ILE A 47 9.59 4.33 11.95
C ILE A 47 8.76 5.55 11.51
N SER A 48 7.52 5.34 11.07
CA SER A 48 6.64 6.42 10.62
C SER A 48 5.63 6.86 11.67
N ASP A 49 5.54 6.15 12.80
CA ASP A 49 4.72 6.55 13.93
C ASP A 49 5.54 7.37 14.93
N THR A 50 5.46 8.69 14.80
CA THR A 50 6.11 9.66 15.70
C THR A 50 5.22 10.08 16.87
N THR A 51 4.07 9.41 17.08
CA THR A 51 3.16 9.80 18.15
C THR A 51 3.73 9.47 19.54
N PRO A 52 3.42 10.28 20.58
CA PRO A 52 3.88 10.00 21.93
C PRO A 52 3.51 8.58 22.40
N GLY A 53 4.49 7.87 22.96
CA GLY A 53 4.34 6.48 23.41
C GLY A 53 4.45 5.42 22.32
N SER A 54 4.72 5.78 21.06
CA SER A 54 5.09 4.81 20.04
C SER A 54 6.46 4.19 20.34
N PRO A 55 6.75 2.95 19.88
CA PRO A 55 8.04 2.31 20.10
C PRO A 55 9.23 3.16 19.64
N LEU A 56 9.11 3.89 18.53
CA LEU A 56 10.14 4.80 18.02
C LEU A 56 10.40 5.96 18.99
N MET A 57 9.34 6.51 19.58
CA MET A 57 9.43 7.63 20.51
C MET A 57 9.97 7.23 21.89
N LEU A 58 10.00 5.94 22.21
CA LEU A 58 10.65 5.41 23.42
C LEU A 58 12.16 5.28 23.28
N LEU A 59 12.70 5.35 22.05
CA LEU A 59 14.15 5.35 21.81
C LEU A 59 14.75 6.72 22.10
N THR A 60 16.03 6.73 22.49
CA THR A 60 16.80 7.97 22.61
C THR A 60 16.92 8.66 21.25
N ASN A 61 17.05 10.00 21.24
CA ASN A 61 17.12 10.76 19.99
C ASN A 61 18.27 10.29 19.09
N ASN A 62 19.45 10.00 19.65
CA ASN A 62 20.59 9.50 18.89
C ASN A 62 20.29 8.16 18.19
N VAL A 63 19.70 7.20 18.92
CA VAL A 63 19.33 5.90 18.34
C VAL A 63 18.26 6.07 17.26
N ARG A 64 17.27 6.93 17.51
CA ARG A 64 16.19 7.23 16.57
C ARG A 64 16.72 7.81 15.26
N THR A 65 17.55 8.85 15.35
CA THR A 65 18.18 9.48 14.19
C THR A 65 19.03 8.49 13.41
N ASN A 66 19.88 7.72 14.09
CA ASN A 66 20.69 6.69 13.43
C ASN A 66 19.86 5.64 12.70
N ILE A 67 18.74 5.17 13.28
CA ILE A 67 17.85 4.21 12.61
C ILE A 67 17.23 4.84 11.36
N ILE A 68 16.67 6.05 11.48
CA ILE A 68 16.00 6.74 10.38
C ILE A 68 16.99 7.05 9.25
N GLU A 69 18.17 7.60 9.56
CA GLU A 69 19.19 7.94 8.57
C GLU A 69 19.82 6.70 7.92
N SER A 70 19.98 5.61 8.68
CA SER A 70 20.47 4.35 8.12
C SER A 70 19.46 3.70 7.19
N PHE A 71 18.21 4.14 7.21
CA PHE A 71 17.14 3.56 6.44
C PHE A 71 16.83 4.43 5.22
N LYS A 72 17.33 3.99 4.06
CA LYS A 72 16.91 4.51 2.76
C LYS A 72 15.66 3.73 2.35
N GLY A 73 14.51 4.40 2.36
CA GLY A 73 13.31 3.85 1.75
C GLY A 73 13.52 3.54 0.27
N PRO A 74 12.55 2.85 -0.36
CA PRO A 74 12.53 2.78 -1.82
C PRO A 74 12.61 4.20 -2.39
N GLU A 75 13.55 4.41 -3.31
CA GLU A 75 13.67 5.65 -4.05
C GLU A 75 12.66 5.62 -5.19
N PHE A 76 11.85 6.68 -5.28
CA PHE A 76 10.90 6.84 -6.37
C PHE A 76 11.42 7.93 -7.29
N ASP A 77 11.66 7.56 -8.55
CA ASP A 77 12.05 8.54 -9.55
C ASP A 77 10.98 9.62 -9.65
N LYS A 78 11.42 10.88 -9.56
CA LYS A 78 10.54 12.01 -9.84
C LYS A 78 10.19 11.97 -11.33
N ARG A 79 8.98 11.52 -11.63
CA ARG A 79 8.49 11.47 -13.00
C ARG A 79 8.15 12.87 -13.48
N GLU A 80 8.77 13.28 -14.59
CA GLU A 80 8.52 14.58 -15.22
C GLU A 80 7.17 14.59 -15.94
N LEU A 81 6.09 14.75 -15.16
CA LEU A 81 4.74 14.98 -15.68
C LEU A 81 4.50 16.47 -15.95
N GLU A 82 5.53 17.27 -16.28
CA GLU A 82 5.45 18.73 -16.31
C GLU A 82 4.31 19.27 -17.19
N ASN A 83 4.08 18.63 -18.35
CA ASN A 83 3.02 19.04 -19.26
C ASN A 83 1.63 18.75 -18.67
N LEU A 84 1.48 17.61 -17.97
CA LEU A 84 0.26 17.29 -17.23
C LEU A 84 0.09 18.23 -16.04
N VAL A 85 1.17 18.54 -15.33
CA VAL A 85 1.19 19.45 -14.19
C VAL A 85 0.74 20.85 -14.61
N LYS A 86 1.32 21.39 -15.69
CA LYS A 86 0.92 22.70 -16.25
C LYS A 86 -0.54 22.70 -16.66
N LEU A 87 -0.99 21.64 -17.32
CA LEU A 87 -2.38 21.48 -17.75
C LEU A 87 -3.35 21.45 -16.56
N VAL A 88 -3.01 20.69 -15.50
CA VAL A 88 -3.81 20.57 -14.28
C VAL A 88 -3.81 21.87 -13.48
N LYS A 89 -2.65 22.52 -13.29
CA LYS A 89 -2.54 23.81 -12.56
C LYS A 89 -3.30 24.95 -13.23
N ASN A 90 -3.40 24.95 -14.56
CA ASN A 90 -4.13 25.96 -15.32
C ASN A 90 -5.62 25.65 -15.48
N MET A 91 -6.12 24.53 -14.92
CA MET A 91 -7.54 24.21 -15.01
C MET A 91 -8.37 25.18 -14.19
N LYS A 92 -9.44 25.69 -14.81
CA LYS A 92 -10.53 26.29 -14.06
C LYS A 92 -11.37 25.18 -13.44
N THR A 93 -11.72 25.30 -12.17
CA THR A 93 -12.60 24.39 -11.40
C THR A 93 -14.08 24.53 -11.80
N THR A 94 -14.33 24.68 -13.10
CA THR A 94 -15.65 24.79 -13.71
C THR A 94 -15.85 23.61 -14.65
N ASN A 95 -17.09 23.19 -14.91
CA ASN A 95 -17.39 22.10 -15.84
C ASN A 95 -16.77 22.33 -17.23
N ARG A 96 -16.71 23.58 -17.71
CA ARG A 96 -16.04 23.93 -18.98
C ARG A 96 -14.53 23.73 -18.91
N GLY A 97 -13.91 24.12 -17.79
CA GLY A 97 -12.47 23.93 -17.55
C GLY A 97 -12.09 22.45 -17.53
N LEU A 98 -12.83 21.63 -16.78
CA LEU A 98 -12.61 20.19 -16.71
C LEU A 98 -12.80 19.50 -18.09
N LYS A 99 -13.83 19.87 -18.87
CA LYS A 99 -14.02 19.36 -20.23
C LYS A 99 -12.85 19.71 -21.15
N THR A 100 -12.34 20.94 -21.04
CA THR A 100 -11.18 21.41 -21.82
C THR A 100 -9.95 20.58 -21.49
N ALA A 101 -9.68 20.39 -20.21
CA ALA A 101 -8.60 19.55 -19.74
C ALA A 101 -8.72 18.09 -20.19
N LEU A 102 -9.91 17.50 -20.07
CA LEU A 102 -10.15 16.13 -20.52
C LEU A 102 -9.86 15.97 -22.02
N ASN A 103 -10.21 16.98 -22.83
CA ASN A 103 -9.89 16.98 -24.26
C ASN A 103 -8.39 17.13 -24.51
N GLN A 104 -7.69 17.99 -23.77
CA GLN A 104 -6.24 18.12 -23.87
C GLN A 104 -5.52 16.81 -23.49
N LEU A 105 -5.98 16.09 -22.46
CA LEU A 105 -5.45 14.76 -22.10
C LEU A 105 -5.68 13.70 -23.19
N LYS A 106 -6.69 13.87 -24.07
CA LYS A 106 -6.88 12.98 -25.23
C LYS A 106 -5.86 13.23 -26.34
N LEU A 107 -5.29 14.43 -26.41
CA LEU A 107 -4.29 14.81 -27.41
C LEU A 107 -2.87 14.33 -27.05
N ILE A 108 -2.64 13.89 -25.81
CA ILE A 108 -1.37 13.31 -25.39
C ILE A 108 -1.24 11.92 -26.04
N THR A 109 -0.32 11.82 -27.01
CA THR A 109 -0.05 10.60 -27.81
C THR A 109 1.22 9.86 -27.40
N LYS A 110 1.95 10.35 -26.40
CA LYS A 110 3.15 9.68 -25.87
C LYS A 110 2.81 8.26 -25.44
N LYS A 111 3.71 7.33 -25.77
CA LYS A 111 3.52 5.89 -25.59
C LYS A 111 4.33 5.30 -24.43
N ASP A 112 5.07 6.09 -23.67
CA ASP A 112 5.72 5.56 -22.45
C ASP A 112 4.66 5.11 -21.43
N SER A 113 4.97 4.05 -20.69
CA SER A 113 4.07 3.40 -19.72
C SER A 113 3.57 4.40 -18.69
N ASP A 114 4.47 5.25 -18.21
CA ASP A 114 4.27 6.18 -17.11
C ASP A 114 3.27 7.26 -17.50
N THR A 115 3.53 7.96 -18.60
CA THR A 115 2.62 8.98 -19.15
C THR A 115 1.26 8.36 -19.47
N THR A 116 1.24 7.13 -19.99
CA THR A 116 0.00 6.41 -20.29
C THR A 116 -0.83 6.17 -19.02
N THR A 117 -0.19 5.68 -17.95
CA THR A 117 -0.83 5.41 -16.66
C THR A 117 -1.30 6.70 -15.99
N SER A 118 -0.44 7.72 -15.87
CA SER A 118 -0.83 9.02 -15.29
C SER A 118 -1.98 9.65 -16.05
N THR A 119 -1.95 9.60 -17.38
CA THR A 119 -3.04 10.13 -18.22
C THR A 119 -4.34 9.35 -17.99
N SER A 120 -4.27 8.02 -17.85
CA SER A 120 -5.43 7.17 -17.55
C SER A 120 -6.04 7.51 -16.19
N VAL A 121 -5.19 7.69 -15.17
CA VAL A 121 -5.58 8.11 -13.82
C VAL A 121 -6.25 9.48 -13.84
N LEU A 122 -5.62 10.49 -14.44
CA LEU A 122 -6.17 11.84 -14.50
C LEU A 122 -7.49 11.89 -15.29
N LYS A 123 -7.59 11.15 -16.41
CA LYS A 123 -8.86 11.01 -17.16
C LYS A 123 -9.97 10.42 -16.29
N PHE A 124 -9.65 9.42 -15.47
CA PHE A 124 -10.63 8.81 -14.56
C PHE A 124 -11.16 9.82 -13.54
N ILE A 125 -10.26 10.55 -12.88
CA ILE A 125 -10.62 11.55 -11.88
C ILE A 125 -11.49 12.65 -12.51
N LEU A 126 -11.08 13.20 -13.65
CA LEU A 126 -11.85 14.24 -14.34
C LEU A 126 -13.24 13.76 -14.75
N LYS A 127 -13.35 12.53 -15.24
CA LYS A 127 -14.66 11.94 -15.60
C LYS A 127 -15.54 11.77 -14.37
N LYS A 128 -15.00 11.31 -13.24
CA LYS A 128 -15.78 11.19 -12.00
C LYS A 128 -16.41 12.52 -11.60
N HIS A 129 -15.68 13.62 -11.70
CA HIS A 129 -16.21 14.94 -11.38
C HIS A 129 -17.15 15.51 -12.45
N LEU A 130 -16.96 15.18 -13.72
CA LEU A 130 -17.81 15.68 -14.82
C LEU A 130 -19.13 14.91 -14.97
N GLU A 131 -19.08 13.59 -14.79
CA GLU A 131 -20.16 12.66 -15.15
C GLU A 131 -20.87 12.13 -13.88
N GLU A 132 -20.16 12.06 -12.75
CA GLU A 132 -20.64 11.45 -11.50
C GLU A 132 -20.48 12.40 -10.29
N ALA A 133 -20.63 13.72 -10.51
CA ALA A 133 -20.42 14.75 -9.48
C ALA A 133 -21.22 14.51 -8.18
N HIS A 134 -22.42 13.93 -8.30
CA HIS A 134 -23.29 13.59 -7.17
C HIS A 134 -22.61 12.64 -6.16
N LEU A 135 -21.63 11.82 -6.59
CA LEU A 135 -20.86 10.93 -5.71
C LEU A 135 -20.02 11.67 -4.66
N PHE A 136 -19.81 12.97 -4.84
CA PHE A 136 -19.05 13.83 -3.93
C PHE A 136 -19.95 14.66 -3.00
N GLU A 137 -21.26 14.47 -3.06
CA GLU A 137 -22.19 15.13 -2.14
C GLU A 137 -22.10 14.54 -0.74
N ILE A 138 -22.00 15.42 0.27
CA ILE A 138 -21.82 15.03 1.69
C ILE A 138 -22.86 13.99 2.16
N PRO A 139 -24.18 14.14 1.88
CA PRO A 139 -25.16 13.14 2.30
C PRO A 139 -24.88 11.74 1.74
N LEU A 140 -24.41 11.67 0.49
CA LEU A 140 -24.09 10.40 -0.17
C LEU A 140 -22.76 9.81 0.32
N ILE A 141 -21.73 10.64 0.52
CA ILE A 141 -20.46 10.21 1.14
C ILE A 141 -20.71 9.60 2.53
N ASN A 142 -21.57 10.21 3.33
CA ASN A 142 -21.91 9.72 4.66
C ASN A 142 -22.62 8.36 4.63
N SER A 143 -23.34 8.04 3.55
CA SER A 143 -24.03 6.76 3.38
C SER A 143 -23.16 5.67 2.77
N PHE A 144 -22.00 6.00 2.17
CA PHE A 144 -21.08 5.01 1.59
C PHE A 144 -20.70 3.90 2.57
N SER A 145 -20.74 2.67 2.09
CA SER A 145 -20.07 1.52 2.69
C SER A 145 -18.58 1.52 2.35
N GLU A 146 -17.82 0.59 2.95
CA GLU A 146 -16.43 0.34 2.55
C GLU A 146 -16.33 -0.08 1.07
N CYS A 147 -17.25 -0.93 0.62
CA CYS A 147 -17.32 -1.41 -0.76
C CYS A 147 -17.59 -0.27 -1.76
N ASP A 148 -18.34 0.76 -1.37
CA ASP A 148 -18.54 1.94 -2.21
C ASP A 148 -17.22 2.65 -2.52
N TYR A 149 -16.33 2.79 -1.54
CA TYR A 149 -15.01 3.39 -1.77
C TYR A 149 -14.16 2.56 -2.73
N VAL A 150 -14.21 1.23 -2.61
CA VAL A 150 -13.51 0.31 -3.52
C VAL A 150 -14.08 0.40 -4.93
N VAL A 151 -15.38 0.14 -5.10
CA VAL A 151 -15.99 -0.01 -6.42
C VAL A 151 -16.02 1.33 -7.18
N LYS A 152 -16.27 2.44 -6.50
CA LYS A 152 -16.47 3.74 -7.16
C LYS A 152 -15.19 4.52 -7.36
N PHE A 153 -14.17 4.33 -6.52
CA PHE A 153 -12.96 5.15 -6.53
C PHE A 153 -11.69 4.31 -6.62
N TRP A 154 -11.33 3.58 -5.55
CA TRP A 154 -9.99 3.00 -5.42
C TRP A 154 -9.73 1.80 -6.31
N GLY A 155 -10.69 0.89 -6.45
CA GLY A 155 -10.59 -0.28 -7.33
C GLY A 155 -10.24 0.14 -8.76
N PRO A 156 -11.11 0.90 -9.45
CA PRO A 156 -10.83 1.35 -10.81
C PRO A 156 -9.54 2.17 -10.96
N LEU A 157 -9.12 2.90 -9.92
CA LEU A 157 -7.93 3.74 -9.94
C LEU A 157 -6.65 2.90 -9.81
N VAL A 158 -6.60 1.97 -8.86
CA VAL A 158 -5.50 1.03 -8.66
C VAL A 158 -5.33 0.12 -9.88
N GLU A 159 -6.43 -0.42 -10.43
CA GLU A 159 -6.41 -1.20 -11.67
C GLU A 159 -5.79 -0.41 -12.84
N LYS A 160 -6.03 0.90 -12.93
CA LYS A 160 -5.38 1.76 -13.92
C LYS A 160 -3.90 1.96 -13.66
N GLY A 161 -3.50 2.05 -12.40
CA GLY A 161 -2.09 2.11 -11.97
C GLY A 161 -1.30 0.89 -12.45
N PHE A 162 -1.89 -0.30 -12.28
CA PHE A 162 -1.24 -1.58 -12.56
C PHE A 162 -1.47 -2.15 -13.96
N LYS A 163 -2.29 -1.51 -14.80
CA LYS A 163 -2.72 -2.02 -16.11
C LYS A 163 -1.60 -2.52 -17.04
N ASN A 164 -0.44 -1.87 -17.01
CA ASN A 164 0.70 -2.17 -17.89
C ASN A 164 1.86 -2.83 -17.15
N THR A 165 1.57 -3.53 -16.06
CA THR A 165 2.55 -4.15 -15.17
C THR A 165 2.33 -5.66 -15.12
N SER A 166 3.27 -6.39 -14.54
CA SER A 166 3.11 -7.81 -14.23
C SER A 166 2.31 -8.05 -12.94
N ILE A 167 1.85 -7.00 -12.26
CA ILE A 167 1.12 -7.08 -11.00
C ILE A 167 -0.38 -6.90 -11.25
N ILE A 168 -1.19 -7.82 -10.73
CA ILE A 168 -2.65 -7.76 -10.79
C ILE A 168 -3.22 -7.47 -9.39
N PRO A 169 -3.99 -6.38 -9.24
CA PRO A 169 -4.81 -6.16 -8.06
C PRO A 169 -5.92 -7.22 -7.97
N HIS A 170 -6.01 -7.90 -6.83
CA HIS A 170 -7.03 -8.91 -6.56
C HIS A 170 -7.83 -8.48 -5.32
N TRP A 171 -9.03 -7.94 -5.56
CA TRP A 171 -9.93 -7.41 -4.55
C TRP A 171 -10.84 -8.49 -3.95
N GLY A 172 -11.26 -8.28 -2.70
CA GLY A 172 -12.24 -9.10 -1.99
C GLY A 172 -11.64 -9.91 -0.85
N ASP A 173 -12.42 -10.80 -0.25
CA ASP A 173 -12.06 -11.60 0.94
C ASP A 173 -11.05 -12.74 0.60
N THR A 174 -9.82 -12.37 0.24
CA THR A 174 -8.82 -13.30 -0.30
C THR A 174 -7.82 -13.76 0.77
N PHE A 175 -7.29 -14.98 0.64
CA PHE A 175 -6.30 -15.53 1.57
C PHE A 175 -4.90 -15.54 0.95
N PRO A 176 -3.91 -14.84 1.53
CA PRO A 176 -2.53 -14.89 1.06
C PRO A 176 -1.91 -16.28 1.15
N GLY A 177 -1.17 -16.69 0.12
CA GLY A 177 -0.51 -18.00 0.08
C GLY A 177 0.52 -18.14 1.20
N SER A 178 1.31 -17.08 1.41
CA SER A 178 2.35 -17.00 2.46
C SER A 178 1.80 -17.18 3.89
N LEU A 179 0.53 -16.84 4.13
CA LEU A 179 -0.10 -17.05 5.43
C LEU A 179 -0.72 -18.44 5.55
N LEU A 180 -1.29 -18.97 4.46
CA LEU A 180 -1.85 -20.31 4.44
C LEU A 180 -0.78 -21.39 4.67
N THR A 181 0.43 -21.23 4.14
CA THR A 181 1.56 -22.14 4.38
C THR A 181 1.98 -22.16 5.86
N LEU A 182 1.75 -21.06 6.59
CA LEU A 182 1.93 -20.95 8.03
C LEU A 182 0.70 -21.42 8.84
N GLY A 183 -0.35 -21.91 8.18
CA GLY A 183 -1.62 -22.31 8.79
C GLY A 183 -2.50 -21.14 9.25
N ILE A 184 -2.16 -19.90 8.89
CA ILE A 184 -2.86 -18.68 9.31
C ILE A 184 -3.97 -18.36 8.31
N ARG A 185 -5.22 -18.37 8.78
CA ARG A 185 -6.40 -17.96 7.99
C ARG A 185 -6.71 -16.49 8.23
N MET A 186 -5.98 -15.62 7.55
CA MET A 186 -6.22 -14.17 7.56
C MET A 186 -6.63 -13.74 6.16
N LYS A 187 -7.83 -13.16 6.04
CA LYS A 187 -8.32 -12.56 4.79
C LYS A 187 -7.67 -11.20 4.58
N MET A 188 -7.41 -10.77 3.35
CA MET A 188 -6.99 -9.41 3.00
C MET A 188 -7.98 -8.83 2.00
N ASP A 189 -8.30 -7.53 2.07
CA ASP A 189 -9.27 -6.89 1.16
C ASP A 189 -8.69 -6.68 -0.25
N LEU A 190 -7.36 -6.55 -0.32
CA LEU A 190 -6.60 -6.45 -1.54
C LEU A 190 -5.33 -7.31 -1.45
N ARG A 191 -5.06 -8.08 -2.50
CA ARG A 191 -3.75 -8.69 -2.76
C ARG A 191 -3.20 -8.12 -4.06
N LEU A 192 -1.92 -7.77 -4.07
CA LEU A 192 -1.19 -7.46 -5.30
C LEU A 192 -0.49 -8.76 -5.71
N ILE A 193 -0.81 -9.29 -6.88
CA ILE A 193 -0.31 -10.59 -7.36
C ILE A 193 0.62 -10.37 -8.53
N ALA A 194 1.91 -10.69 -8.38
CA ALA A 194 2.85 -10.69 -9.48
C ALA A 194 2.69 -11.95 -10.36
N ILE A 195 2.84 -11.77 -11.66
CA ILE A 195 2.81 -12.84 -12.66
C ILE A 195 4.21 -12.97 -13.28
N ASP A 196 4.92 -14.05 -12.95
CA ASP A 196 6.14 -14.47 -13.67
C ASP A 196 5.95 -15.88 -14.23
N LYS A 197 6.21 -16.08 -15.53
CA LYS A 197 6.21 -17.40 -16.21
C LYS A 197 5.03 -18.33 -15.82
N ASN A 198 3.81 -17.77 -15.76
CA ASN A 198 2.56 -18.46 -15.37
C ASN A 198 2.45 -18.86 -13.88
N GLN A 199 3.31 -18.33 -13.01
CA GLN A 199 3.17 -18.41 -11.57
C GLN A 199 2.52 -17.14 -11.03
N PHE A 200 1.69 -17.31 -10.02
CA PHE A 200 0.96 -16.23 -9.35
C PHE A 200 1.48 -16.14 -7.92
N GLU A 201 2.24 -15.08 -7.64
CA GLU A 201 2.85 -14.87 -6.34
C GLU A 201 2.31 -13.60 -5.68
N ASP A 202 2.14 -13.64 -4.36
CA ASP A 202 1.80 -12.43 -3.62
C ASP A 202 2.99 -11.45 -3.68
N HIS A 203 2.71 -10.19 -3.97
CA HIS A 203 3.69 -9.10 -4.02
C HIS A 203 3.42 -8.05 -2.94
N GLY A 204 2.18 -7.89 -2.52
CA GLY A 204 1.79 -6.92 -1.50
C GLY A 204 0.32 -7.07 -1.11
N TYR A 205 -0.11 -6.29 -0.12
CA TYR A 205 -1.46 -6.40 0.43
C TYR A 205 -2.12 -5.04 0.64
N GLY A 206 -3.42 -5.02 0.83
CA GLY A 206 -4.15 -3.82 1.23
C GLY A 206 -5.35 -4.11 2.11
N GLU A 207 -5.70 -3.12 2.91
CA GLU A 207 -6.91 -3.08 3.72
C GLU A 207 -7.70 -1.81 3.41
N VAL A 208 -9.02 -1.92 3.46
CA VAL A 208 -9.93 -0.81 3.20
C VAL A 208 -10.83 -0.59 4.41
N ALA A 209 -11.19 0.67 4.64
CA ALA A 209 -12.18 1.06 5.61
C ALA A 209 -13.02 2.23 5.10
N LYS A 210 -14.31 2.25 5.48
CA LYS A 210 -15.23 3.35 5.19
C LYS A 210 -14.70 4.72 5.63
N GLN A 211 -14.16 4.80 6.85
CA GLN A 211 -13.77 6.08 7.45
C GLN A 211 -12.57 5.92 8.37
N GLY A 212 -11.70 6.93 8.37
CA GLY A 212 -10.59 7.12 9.29
C GLY A 212 -11.02 7.17 10.75
N SER A 213 -11.13 6.02 11.41
CA SER A 213 -11.08 5.96 12.88
C SER A 213 -9.75 5.40 13.32
N VAL A 214 -9.16 6.00 14.37
CA VAL A 214 -7.89 5.53 14.93
C VAL A 214 -7.92 4.03 15.27
N PRO A 215 -8.99 3.48 15.88
CA PRO A 215 -9.08 2.04 16.14
C PRO A 215 -9.02 1.16 14.89
N LYS A 216 -9.82 1.49 13.86
CA LYS A 216 -9.87 0.71 12.59
C LYS A 216 -8.53 0.81 11.86
N TYR A 217 -7.98 2.03 11.77
CA TYR A 217 -6.68 2.27 11.16
C TYR A 217 -5.57 1.38 11.77
N PHE A 218 -5.42 1.37 13.09
CA PHE A 218 -4.39 0.53 13.73
C PHE A 218 -4.72 -0.97 13.64
N LYS A 219 -5.99 -1.35 13.63
CA LYS A 219 -6.41 -2.74 13.43
C LYS A 219 -5.99 -3.25 12.05
N ASP A 220 -6.27 -2.48 11.01
CA ASP A 220 -6.01 -2.83 9.61
C ASP A 220 -4.52 -2.72 9.29
N LYS A 221 -3.85 -1.64 9.73
CA LYS A 221 -2.39 -1.49 9.61
C LYS A 221 -1.66 -2.66 10.25
N ARG A 222 -2.07 -3.09 11.45
CA ARG A 222 -1.51 -4.28 12.11
C ARG A 222 -1.62 -5.53 11.26
N LYS A 223 -2.79 -5.74 10.66
CA LYS A 223 -3.11 -6.91 9.85
C LYS A 223 -2.25 -6.95 8.59
N ALA A 224 -2.20 -5.84 7.86
CA ALA A 224 -1.38 -5.69 6.66
C ALA A 224 0.13 -5.87 6.94
N VAL A 225 0.68 -5.22 7.97
CA VAL A 225 2.11 -5.35 8.34
C VAL A 225 2.51 -6.79 8.63
N ILE A 226 1.65 -7.54 9.35
CA ILE A 226 1.93 -8.94 9.68
C ILE A 226 1.85 -9.84 8.44
N ALA A 227 0.89 -9.59 7.55
CA ALA A 227 0.83 -10.28 6.27
C ALA A 227 2.08 -10.01 5.43
N CYS A 228 2.52 -8.75 5.31
CA CYS A 228 3.73 -8.38 4.56
C CYS A 228 5.00 -9.00 5.13
N LYS A 229 5.16 -9.05 6.46
CA LYS A 229 6.30 -9.74 7.07
C LYS A 229 6.29 -11.24 6.72
N ALA A 230 5.12 -11.88 6.76
CA ALA A 230 5.03 -13.31 6.40
C ALA A 230 5.41 -13.55 4.93
N LEU A 231 4.97 -12.66 4.04
CA LEU A 231 5.39 -12.68 2.63
C LEU A 231 6.89 -12.49 2.47
N LEU A 232 7.46 -11.45 3.08
CA LEU A 232 8.90 -11.18 3.04
C LEU A 232 9.71 -12.39 3.52
N ASN A 233 9.29 -13.02 4.61
CA ASN A 233 9.92 -14.22 5.12
C ASN A 233 9.86 -15.39 4.13
N SER A 234 8.72 -15.55 3.45
CA SER A 234 8.56 -16.58 2.41
C SER A 234 9.54 -16.35 1.27
N ILE A 235 9.64 -15.11 0.77
CA ILE A 235 10.54 -14.71 -0.32
C ILE A 235 12.01 -14.95 0.05
N ILE A 236 12.41 -14.51 1.25
CA ILE A 236 13.79 -14.71 1.75
C ILE A 236 14.14 -16.20 1.84
N THR A 237 13.18 -17.04 2.23
CA THR A 237 13.39 -18.49 2.37
C THR A 237 13.46 -19.18 1.02
N SER A 238 12.69 -18.72 0.02
CA SER A 238 12.61 -19.35 -1.30
C SER A 238 13.74 -18.94 -2.24
N ASN A 239 14.18 -17.69 -2.21
CA ASN A 239 14.96 -17.10 -3.29
C ASN A 239 16.47 -16.99 -3.03
N ALA A 240 16.99 -17.60 -1.95
CA ALA A 240 18.41 -17.52 -1.56
C ALA A 240 18.98 -16.08 -1.62
N ILE A 241 18.14 -15.09 -1.29
CA ILE A 241 18.48 -13.67 -1.39
C ILE A 241 19.66 -13.38 -0.49
N ASP A 242 20.71 -12.80 -1.07
CA ASP A 242 21.83 -12.27 -0.31
C ASP A 242 21.36 -11.02 0.45
N GLN A 243 20.96 -11.23 1.71
CA GLN A 243 20.41 -10.20 2.59
C GLN A 243 21.37 -9.01 2.80
N GLU A 244 22.66 -9.17 2.49
CA GLU A 244 23.64 -8.09 2.59
C GLU A 244 23.69 -7.19 1.36
N LYS A 245 23.16 -7.64 0.20
CA LYS A 245 23.24 -6.91 -1.08
C LYS A 245 21.90 -6.45 -1.62
N GLU A 246 20.82 -7.16 -1.31
CA GLU A 246 19.50 -6.90 -1.90
C GLU A 246 18.50 -6.42 -0.85
N SER A 247 17.90 -5.25 -1.09
CA SER A 247 16.83 -4.73 -0.25
C SER A 247 15.49 -5.10 -0.85
N VAL A 248 14.77 -6.02 -0.19
CA VAL A 248 13.41 -6.41 -0.59
C VAL A 248 12.39 -5.61 0.20
N PHE A 249 11.52 -4.89 -0.50
CA PHE A 249 10.41 -4.13 0.07
C PHE A 249 9.09 -4.79 -0.26
N ILE A 250 8.28 -5.09 0.75
CA ILE A 250 6.91 -5.57 0.56
C ILE A 250 5.95 -4.41 0.78
N PRO A 251 5.29 -3.89 -0.29
CA PRO A 251 4.34 -2.82 -0.15
C PRO A 251 3.04 -3.27 0.52
N TYR A 252 2.42 -2.35 1.26
CA TYR A 252 1.01 -2.46 1.60
C TYR A 252 0.27 -1.13 1.63
N LEU A 253 -1.03 -1.23 1.38
CA LEU A 253 -1.96 -0.11 1.30
C LEU A 253 -2.91 -0.10 2.48
N ILE A 254 -3.14 1.08 3.05
CA ILE A 254 -4.24 1.31 4.00
C ILE A 254 -5.13 2.40 3.41
N VAL A 255 -6.34 2.04 3.05
CA VAL A 255 -7.33 2.95 2.46
C VAL A 255 -8.39 3.28 3.51
N MET A 256 -8.58 4.57 3.78
CA MET A 256 -9.55 5.10 4.74
C MET A 256 -10.40 6.17 4.06
N GLY A 257 -11.56 5.79 3.53
CA GLY A 257 -12.41 6.70 2.76
C GLY A 257 -11.71 7.21 1.48
N PHE A 258 -11.51 8.52 1.35
CA PHE A 258 -10.78 9.14 0.23
C PHE A 258 -9.28 9.28 0.45
N GLU A 259 -8.71 8.71 1.51
CA GLU A 259 -7.27 8.71 1.75
C GLU A 259 -6.69 7.31 1.58
N MET A 260 -5.50 7.23 0.99
CA MET A 260 -4.70 6.02 0.89
C MET A 260 -3.30 6.29 1.43
N HIS A 261 -2.78 5.35 2.21
CA HIS A 261 -1.41 5.39 2.70
C HIS A 261 -0.65 4.18 2.16
N LEU A 262 0.44 4.47 1.46
CA LEU A 262 1.42 3.48 1.04
C LEU A 262 2.47 3.30 2.11
N TYR A 263 2.68 2.04 2.48
CA TYR A 263 3.72 1.61 3.37
C TYR A 263 4.58 0.52 2.73
N VAL A 264 5.75 0.29 3.30
CA VAL A 264 6.58 -0.87 2.98
C VAL A 264 7.06 -1.54 4.25
N VAL A 265 7.20 -2.86 4.21
CA VAL A 265 7.93 -3.67 5.20
C VAL A 265 9.21 -4.18 4.55
N HIS A 266 10.33 -4.09 5.27
CA HIS A 266 11.59 -4.68 4.83
C HIS A 266 12.38 -5.24 6.00
N LEU A 267 13.33 -6.12 5.69
CA LEU A 267 14.30 -6.64 6.65
C LEU A 267 15.48 -5.67 6.69
N LYS A 268 15.83 -5.15 7.86
CA LYS A 268 16.97 -4.22 8.04
C LYS A 268 18.25 -4.96 8.43
N SER A 269 18.12 -5.95 9.30
CA SER A 269 19.20 -6.82 9.76
C SER A 269 18.58 -8.11 10.29
N ASN A 270 19.40 -9.10 10.63
CA ASN A 270 18.95 -10.44 11.02
C ASN A 270 17.74 -10.40 11.98
N HIS A 271 16.57 -10.82 11.48
CA HIS A 271 15.26 -10.82 12.15
C HIS A 271 14.71 -9.46 12.62
N PHE A 272 15.34 -8.33 12.29
CA PHE A 272 14.85 -6.99 12.61
C PHE A 272 14.24 -6.33 11.37
N TYR A 273 12.93 -6.10 11.44
CA TYR A 273 12.13 -5.54 10.36
C TYR A 273 11.79 -4.10 10.68
N ILE A 274 11.65 -3.30 9.64
CA ILE A 274 11.13 -1.95 9.74
C ILE A 274 9.92 -1.85 8.82
N THR A 275 8.90 -1.14 9.29
CA THR A 275 7.81 -0.66 8.46
C THR A 275 7.85 0.85 8.42
N GLN A 276 7.55 1.41 7.26
CA GLN A 276 7.48 2.85 7.08
C GLN A 276 6.40 3.25 6.09
N LYS A 277 5.83 4.43 6.31
CA LYS A 277 4.98 5.16 5.40
C LYS A 277 5.86 5.78 4.33
N VAL A 278 5.64 5.36 3.11
CA VAL A 278 6.27 5.94 1.93
C VAL A 278 5.54 7.21 1.53
N LYS A 279 4.21 7.12 1.43
CA LYS A 279 3.39 8.20 0.87
C LYS A 279 1.98 8.17 1.42
N SER A 280 1.38 9.35 1.51
CA SER A 280 -0.07 9.51 1.64
C SER A 280 -0.57 10.13 0.34
N ILE A 281 -1.65 9.58 -0.22
CA ILE A 281 -2.32 10.14 -1.39
C ILE A 281 -3.81 10.27 -1.08
N ALA A 282 -4.40 11.39 -1.51
CA ALA A 282 -5.82 11.64 -1.39
C ALA A 282 -6.48 11.53 -2.77
N PHE A 283 -7.67 10.95 -2.80
CA PHE A 283 -8.55 11.11 -3.94
C PHE A 283 -9.15 12.53 -3.90
N PRO A 284 -9.01 13.34 -4.96
CA PRO A 284 -9.52 14.71 -4.95
C PRO A 284 -11.04 14.66 -4.91
N SER A 285 -11.61 14.86 -3.72
CA SER A 285 -13.06 14.77 -3.48
C SER A 285 -13.77 16.09 -3.75
N ARG A 286 -13.02 17.21 -3.78
CA ARG A 286 -13.54 18.54 -4.13
C ARG A 286 -12.88 19.04 -5.40
N LEU A 287 -13.59 19.90 -6.14
CA LEU A 287 -13.03 20.54 -7.32
C LEU A 287 -11.78 21.38 -7.02
N ALA A 288 -11.72 21.99 -5.83
CA ALA A 288 -10.56 22.77 -5.38
C ALA A 288 -9.30 21.91 -5.12
N ASP A 289 -9.49 20.60 -4.89
CA ASP A 289 -8.41 19.64 -4.67
C ASP A 289 -7.81 19.18 -6.03
N PHE A 290 -8.40 19.57 -7.17
CA PHE A 290 -7.76 19.36 -8.47
C PHE A 290 -6.57 20.29 -8.64
N GLY A 291 -5.44 19.69 -8.98
CA GLY A 291 -4.18 20.39 -8.88
C GLY A 291 -3.06 19.43 -8.60
N GLU A 292 -2.25 19.86 -7.64
CA GLU A 292 -1.15 19.09 -7.07
C GLU A 292 -1.60 17.72 -6.56
N GLU A 293 -2.72 17.61 -5.84
CA GLU A 293 -3.18 16.32 -5.29
C GLU A 293 -3.49 15.28 -6.38
N SER A 294 -4.04 15.70 -7.52
CA SER A 294 -4.32 14.79 -8.64
C SER A 294 -3.03 14.24 -9.27
N ILE A 295 -1.98 15.06 -9.27
CA ILE A 295 -0.65 14.67 -9.77
C ILE A 295 0.04 13.79 -8.73
N GLU A 296 -0.03 14.15 -7.46
CA GLU A 296 0.50 13.35 -6.36
C GLU A 296 -0.15 11.97 -6.30
N LEU A 297 -1.46 11.87 -6.56
CA LEU A 297 -2.19 10.62 -6.69
C LEU A 297 -1.69 9.80 -7.88
N ALA A 298 -1.56 10.42 -9.06
CA ALA A 298 -1.04 9.74 -10.25
C ALA A 298 0.40 9.23 -10.02
N ASN A 299 1.27 10.06 -9.45
CA ASN A 299 2.64 9.69 -9.10
C ASN A 299 2.66 8.62 -8.01
N GLY A 300 1.82 8.75 -6.97
CA GLY A 300 1.78 7.79 -5.88
C GLY A 300 1.32 6.40 -6.30
N LEU A 301 0.43 6.30 -7.29
CA LEU A 301 0.08 5.01 -7.90
C LEU A 301 1.21 4.41 -8.73
N LEU A 302 1.99 5.26 -9.38
CA LEU A 302 3.17 4.84 -10.13
C LEU A 302 4.28 4.38 -9.20
N ASP A 303 4.44 5.01 -8.04
CA ASP A 303 5.33 4.58 -6.98
C ASP A 303 4.97 3.16 -6.47
N LEU A 304 3.71 2.72 -6.59
CA LEU A 304 3.32 1.33 -6.29
C LEU A 304 3.87 0.31 -7.28
N VAL A 305 4.18 0.76 -8.50
CA VAL A 305 4.57 -0.08 -9.62
C VAL A 305 6.09 -0.21 -9.71
N VAL A 306 6.86 0.77 -9.21
CA VAL A 306 8.33 0.74 -9.20
C VAL A 306 8.81 -0.23 -8.11
N ASN A 307 8.72 -1.52 -8.40
CA ASN A 307 9.54 -2.57 -7.82
C ASN A 307 9.74 -3.64 -8.89
N ASP A 308 10.22 -3.23 -10.07
CA ASP A 308 10.85 -4.17 -10.99
C ASP A 308 12.10 -4.72 -10.27
N VAL A 309 11.90 -5.85 -9.59
CA VAL A 309 12.94 -6.78 -9.15
C VAL A 309 13.10 -7.82 -10.24
#